data_AF-A0AAN9LTH1-F1
#
_entry.id   AF-A0AAN9LTH1-F1
#
_cell.length_a   1.000
_cell.length_b   1.000
_cell.length_c   1.000
_cell.angle_alpha   90.00
_cell.angle_beta   90.00
_cell.angle_gamma   90.00
#
_symmetry.space_group_name_H-M   'P 1'
#
loop_
_entity.id
_entity.type
_entity.pdbx_description
1 polymer ?
#
loop_
_entity_poly.entity_id
_entity_poly.type
_entity_poly.pdbx_seq_one_letter_code
_entity_poly.pdbx_strand_id
1 'polypeptide(L)'
;MAEVEIPQYFVCPISFQIMEDPVTTVTGITYDREGIEEWLRKAKHCVCPVTKQSLPRSTQYLTPNHTLRRLIQAWCSANTANGVDRIPTPKTPLSMIQVQKLLKGLEAPHSCGTSLEKLHALATQNQRNRTCMAEAGVAKAMVKVINKNFKDGNTNTSSVEEALRIVHLLWNNHSSMKPLVGESLDFINSLTWILKHHLDDNNIKMVNEAMPLLKLTIEVADSTLLGNLSLEFFKEMVRALRKRALSQQTIKSALHVLIQTSLLGRNRTRIVEAGAVTQLIELELEKPEKNMTELIFNLLAHLCSCADGREQFVRHAAGIAVVSKRVLRVSAATDDRAIHVFSVIAKFSASNTVVLEMLRVGAVSKLCMVMQADCASYLKDKARDILRLHSKVWNNSPCIQLYLFTRHQR
;
A
#
# COMPACT_ATOMS: atom_id res chain seq x y z
N MET A 1 5.08 39.85 -34.05
CA MET A 1 3.92 39.95 -33.14
C MET A 1 4.40 40.66 -31.89
N ALA A 2 3.74 41.73 -31.47
CA ALA A 2 4.13 42.45 -30.25
C ALA A 2 3.90 41.52 -29.06
N GLU A 3 4.94 41.33 -28.24
CA GLU A 3 4.85 40.56 -27.01
C GLU A 3 3.94 41.32 -26.04
N VAL A 4 2.85 40.70 -25.60
CA VAL A 4 1.88 41.34 -24.72
C VAL A 4 2.48 41.45 -23.33
N GLU A 5 2.76 42.67 -22.89
CA GLU A 5 3.30 42.92 -21.56
C GLU A 5 2.24 42.63 -20.48
N ILE A 6 2.53 41.66 -19.61
CA ILE A 6 1.66 41.27 -18.50
C ILE A 6 1.85 42.30 -17.36
N PRO A 7 0.78 42.98 -16.90
CA PRO A 7 0.89 43.88 -15.76
C PRO A 7 1.41 43.16 -14.51
N GLN A 8 2.43 43.72 -13.85
CA GLN A 8 3.12 43.08 -12.72
C GLN A 8 2.18 42.74 -11.55
N TYR A 9 1.13 43.53 -11.34
CA TYR A 9 0.14 43.29 -10.28
C TYR A 9 -0.81 42.11 -10.56
N PHE A 10 -0.76 41.51 -11.75
CA PHE A 10 -1.43 40.24 -12.05
C PHE A 10 -0.57 39.01 -11.75
N VAL A 11 0.73 39.21 -11.51
CA VAL A 11 1.69 38.13 -11.35
C VAL A 11 1.81 37.72 -9.88
N CYS A 12 1.73 36.41 -9.64
CA CYS A 12 1.90 35.82 -8.32
C CYS A 12 3.36 35.99 -7.84
N PRO A 13 3.60 36.54 -6.64
CA PRO A 13 4.97 36.70 -6.11
C PRO A 13 5.72 35.39 -5.81
N ILE A 14 5.02 34.25 -5.81
CA ILE A 14 5.62 32.92 -5.56
C ILE A 14 5.98 32.23 -6.88
N SER A 15 5.02 32.12 -7.81
CA SER A 15 5.21 31.36 -9.05
C SER A 15 5.72 32.20 -10.22
N PHE A 16 5.67 33.53 -10.10
CA PHE A 16 5.96 34.47 -11.21
C PHE A 16 5.08 34.26 -12.45
N GLN A 17 3.91 33.64 -12.27
CA GLN A 17 2.89 33.45 -13.31
C GLN A 17 1.65 34.29 -13.02
N ILE A 18 0.79 34.52 -14.02
CA ILE A 18 -0.50 35.19 -13.81
C ILE A 18 -1.31 34.42 -12.77
N MET A 19 -1.90 35.14 -11.80
CA MET A 19 -2.75 34.54 -10.78
C MET A 19 -4.07 34.06 -11.40
N GLU A 20 -4.39 32.78 -11.21
CA GLU A 20 -5.65 32.20 -11.65
C GLU A 20 -6.74 32.37 -10.59
N ASP A 21 -6.39 32.16 -9.31
CA ASP A 21 -7.27 32.39 -8.17
C ASP A 21 -6.61 33.30 -7.13
N PRO A 22 -6.63 34.63 -7.33
CA PRO A 22 -5.93 35.55 -6.45
C PRO A 22 -6.55 35.59 -5.05
N VAL A 23 -5.72 35.42 -4.02
CA VAL A 23 -6.07 35.48 -2.60
C VAL A 23 -5.16 36.39 -1.82
N THR A 24 -5.74 37.21 -0.95
CA THR A 24 -5.03 38.13 -0.09
C THR A 24 -4.84 37.52 1.29
N THR A 25 -3.60 37.55 1.75
CA THR A 25 -3.20 37.15 3.10
C THR A 25 -3.50 38.25 4.12
N VAL A 26 -3.46 37.93 5.42
CA VAL A 26 -3.62 38.94 6.50
C VAL A 26 -2.56 40.05 6.47
N THR A 27 -1.45 39.85 5.76
CA THR A 27 -0.40 40.86 5.58
C THR A 27 -0.67 41.79 4.39
N GLY A 28 -1.84 41.66 3.73
CA GLY A 28 -2.25 42.48 2.59
C GLY A 28 -1.65 42.10 1.24
N ILE A 29 -0.79 41.07 1.18
CA ILE A 29 -0.20 40.62 -0.10
C ILE A 29 -1.10 39.58 -0.75
N THR A 30 -1.34 39.76 -2.05
CA THR A 30 -2.09 38.83 -2.89
C THR A 30 -1.16 37.84 -3.59
N TYR A 31 -1.56 36.58 -3.57
CA TYR A 31 -0.87 35.47 -4.23
C TYR A 31 -1.87 34.68 -5.06
N ASP A 32 -1.37 33.86 -5.98
CA ASP A 32 -2.16 32.75 -6.48
C ASP A 32 -2.44 31.76 -5.34
N ARG A 33 -3.69 31.29 -5.24
CA ARG A 33 -4.11 30.44 -4.13
C ARG A 33 -3.29 29.16 -4.03
N GLU A 34 -3.07 28.45 -5.12
CA GLU A 34 -2.35 27.17 -5.07
C GLU A 34 -0.92 27.38 -4.56
N GLY A 35 -0.27 28.45 -5.04
CA GLY A 35 1.07 28.83 -4.62
C GLY A 35 1.17 29.10 -3.11
N ILE A 36 0.26 29.90 -2.54
CA ILE A 36 0.32 30.24 -1.11
C ILE A 36 -0.14 29.09 -0.20
N GLU A 37 -1.13 28.30 -0.62
CA GLU A 37 -1.57 27.12 0.15
C GLU A 37 -0.45 26.07 0.23
N GLU A 38 0.24 25.83 -0.89
CA GLU A 38 1.39 24.92 -0.95
C GLU A 38 2.58 25.42 -0.13
N TRP A 39 2.85 26.73 -0.16
CA TRP A 39 3.85 27.38 0.68
C TRP A 39 3.59 27.15 2.17
N LEU A 40 2.36 27.42 2.62
CA LEU A 40 1.97 27.23 4.03
C LEU A 40 2.01 25.76 4.46
N ARG A 41 1.70 24.83 3.54
CA ARG A 41 1.73 23.39 3.79
C ARG A 41 3.16 22.89 4.04
N LYS A 42 4.10 23.27 3.16
CA LYS A 42 5.51 22.82 3.22
C LYS A 42 6.33 23.54 4.28
N ALA A 43 5.98 24.78 4.63
CA ALA A 43 6.79 25.60 5.51
C ALA A 43 6.86 25.05 6.95
N LYS A 44 8.08 25.06 7.52
CA LYS A 44 8.31 24.81 8.95
C LYS A 44 7.76 25.95 9.81
N HIS A 45 7.88 27.18 9.33
CA HIS A 45 7.32 28.39 9.93
C HIS A 45 6.40 29.09 8.91
N CYS A 46 5.14 29.29 9.29
CA CYS A 46 4.16 29.94 8.42
C CYS A 46 4.42 31.45 8.40
N VAL A 47 5.18 31.91 7.41
CA VAL A 47 5.49 33.33 7.19
C VAL A 47 5.11 33.75 5.78
N CYS A 48 4.77 35.02 5.62
CA CYS A 48 4.50 35.62 4.33
C CYS A 48 5.78 35.64 3.46
N PRO A 49 5.76 35.10 2.23
CA PRO A 49 6.92 35.08 1.35
C PRO A 49 7.56 36.45 1.14
N VAL A 50 6.74 37.49 1.02
CA VAL A 50 7.18 38.86 0.76
C VAL A 50 7.49 39.62 2.05
N THR A 51 6.52 39.75 2.97
CA THR A 51 6.70 40.62 4.17
C THR A 51 7.44 39.94 5.31
N LYS A 52 7.65 38.63 5.25
CA LYS A 52 8.24 37.79 6.32
C LYS A 52 7.47 37.80 7.65
N GLN A 53 6.28 38.42 7.70
CA GLN A 53 5.41 38.41 8.87
C GLN A 53 4.73 37.05 9.07
N SER A 54 4.33 36.74 10.29
CA SER A 54 3.64 35.49 10.64
C SER A 54 2.29 35.39 9.92
N LEU A 55 2.00 34.20 9.38
CA LEU A 55 0.72 33.87 8.75
C LEU A 55 0.03 32.74 9.52
N PRO A 56 -1.30 32.78 9.68
CA PRO A 56 -2.05 31.62 10.13
C PRO A 56 -1.84 30.43 9.19
N ARG A 57 -1.69 29.23 9.75
CA ARG A 57 -1.50 28.00 8.95
C ARG A 57 -2.77 27.58 8.21
N SER A 58 -3.94 27.89 8.76
CA SER A 58 -5.21 27.50 8.16
C SER A 58 -5.52 28.36 6.93
N THR A 59 -5.91 27.70 5.85
CA THR A 59 -6.28 28.34 4.57
C THR A 59 -7.57 29.15 4.66
N GLN A 60 -8.34 29.01 5.74
CA GLN A 60 -9.56 29.80 5.98
C GLN A 60 -9.30 31.30 6.13
N TYR A 61 -8.07 31.68 6.48
CA TYR A 61 -7.68 33.08 6.66
C TYR A 61 -7.21 33.75 5.35
N LEU A 62 -7.27 33.04 4.22
CA LEU A 62 -7.00 33.59 2.90
C LEU A 62 -8.27 34.23 2.33
N THR A 63 -8.27 35.55 2.17
CA THR A 63 -9.42 36.29 1.63
C THR A 63 -9.39 36.29 0.10
N PRO A 64 -10.39 35.74 -0.60
CA PRO A 64 -10.44 35.80 -2.06
C PRO A 64 -10.45 37.26 -2.59
N ASN A 65 -9.58 37.58 -3.54
CA ASN A 65 -9.53 38.90 -4.17
C ASN A 65 -10.35 38.89 -5.48
N HIS A 66 -11.68 38.96 -5.34
CA HIS A 66 -12.59 38.89 -6.48
C HIS A 66 -12.41 40.05 -7.47
N THR A 67 -12.04 41.24 -7.00
CA THR A 67 -11.78 42.41 -7.85
C THR A 67 -10.59 42.16 -8.75
N LEU A 68 -9.45 41.74 -8.18
CA LEU A 68 -8.25 41.44 -8.97
C LEU A 68 -8.51 40.32 -9.97
N ARG A 69 -9.24 39.28 -9.57
CA ARG A 69 -9.62 38.19 -10.47
C ARG A 69 -10.42 38.68 -11.68
N ARG A 70 -11.41 39.55 -11.47
CA ARG A 70 -12.20 40.13 -12.56
C ARG A 70 -11.33 40.97 -13.51
N LEU A 71 -10.37 41.71 -12.98
CA LEU A 71 -9.43 42.51 -13.77
C LEU A 71 -8.52 41.61 -14.62
N ILE A 72 -7.97 40.54 -14.04
CA ILE A 72 -7.15 39.56 -14.75
C ILE A 72 -7.95 38.92 -15.88
N GLN A 73 -9.17 38.43 -15.58
CA GLN A 73 -10.02 37.79 -16.59
C GLN A 73 -10.42 38.73 -17.74
N ALA A 74 -10.72 39.99 -17.42
CA ALA A 74 -11.02 41.01 -18.44
C ALA A 74 -9.80 41.27 -19.33
N TRP A 75 -8.60 41.35 -18.73
CA TRP A 75 -7.35 41.52 -19.47
C TRP A 75 -7.04 40.32 -20.37
N CYS A 76 -7.18 39.08 -19.88
CA CYS A 76 -7.02 37.87 -20.70
C CYS A 76 -8.00 37.84 -21.88
N SER A 77 -9.25 38.27 -21.64
CA SER A 77 -10.29 38.32 -22.68
C SER A 77 -10.00 39.37 -23.76
N ALA A 78 -9.42 40.51 -23.38
CA ALA A 78 -9.01 41.55 -24.32
C ALA A 78 -7.78 41.14 -25.16
N ASN A 79 -6.93 40.27 -24.62
CA ASN A 79 -5.68 39.84 -25.26
C ASN A 79 -5.75 38.44 -25.91
N THR A 80 -6.95 37.87 -26.05
CA THR A 80 -7.12 36.54 -26.67
C THR A 80 -6.60 36.49 -28.12
N ALA A 81 -6.76 37.57 -28.89
CA ALA A 81 -6.22 37.68 -30.26
C ALA A 81 -4.68 37.70 -30.31
N ASN A 82 -4.04 38.02 -29.19
CA ASN A 82 -2.59 38.06 -29.05
C ASN A 82 -2.01 36.78 -28.45
N GLY A 83 -2.80 35.70 -28.36
CA GLY A 83 -2.36 34.40 -27.84
C GLY A 83 -2.44 34.24 -26.32
N VAL A 84 -3.15 35.13 -25.61
CA VAL A 84 -3.41 34.97 -24.17
C VAL A 84 -4.65 34.12 -23.93
N ASP A 85 -4.47 32.98 -23.27
CA ASP A 85 -5.58 32.11 -22.92
C ASP A 85 -6.50 32.73 -21.87
N ARG A 86 -7.79 32.38 -21.95
CA ARG A 86 -8.79 32.80 -20.96
C ARG A 86 -8.64 31.95 -19.70
N ILE A 87 -8.56 32.63 -18.56
CA ILE A 87 -8.56 31.97 -17.24
C ILE A 87 -10.02 31.77 -16.79
N PRO A 88 -10.47 30.51 -16.59
CA PRO A 88 -11.83 30.23 -16.14
C PRO A 88 -12.03 30.68 -14.69
N THR A 89 -13.27 30.98 -14.30
CA THR A 89 -13.58 31.29 -12.89
C THR A 89 -13.38 30.02 -12.04
N PRO A 90 -12.50 30.06 -11.03
CA PRO A 90 -12.31 28.95 -10.12
C PRO A 90 -13.64 28.59 -9.42
N LYS A 91 -13.94 27.29 -9.32
CA LYS A 91 -15.12 26.82 -8.57
C LYS A 91 -15.01 27.28 -7.12
N THR A 92 -16.14 27.64 -6.50
CA THR A 92 -16.18 28.06 -5.10
C THR A 92 -15.51 27.00 -4.21
N PRO A 93 -14.57 27.39 -3.34
CA PRO A 93 -13.91 26.44 -2.44
C PRO A 93 -14.93 25.67 -1.59
N LEU A 94 -14.68 24.38 -1.39
CA LEU A 94 -15.48 23.57 -0.46
C LEU A 94 -15.37 24.17 0.94
N SER A 95 -16.52 24.46 1.57
CA SER A 95 -16.55 25.00 2.93
C SER A 95 -16.77 23.91 3.97
N MET A 96 -16.21 24.08 5.17
CA MET A 96 -16.38 23.13 6.27
C MET A 96 -17.86 22.91 6.63
N ILE A 97 -18.69 23.96 6.52
CA ILE A 97 -20.14 23.91 6.77
C ILE A 97 -20.83 23.01 5.75
N GLN A 98 -20.44 23.08 4.47
CA GLN A 98 -20.98 22.19 3.44
C GLN A 98 -20.65 20.73 3.74
N VAL A 99 -19.41 20.44 4.16
CA VAL A 99 -19.00 19.08 4.55
C VAL A 99 -19.78 18.58 5.77
N GLN A 100 -19.93 19.41 6.81
CA GLN A 100 -20.72 19.06 8.00
C GLN A 100 -22.19 18.79 7.68
N LYS A 101 -22.79 19.53 6.74
CA LYS A 101 -24.15 19.28 6.26
C LYS A 101 -24.27 17.90 5.60
N LEU A 102 -23.29 17.54 4.76
CA LEU A 102 -23.25 16.21 4.13
C LEU A 102 -23.06 15.10 5.16
N LEU A 103 -22.24 15.32 6.19
CA LEU A 103 -22.04 14.35 7.28
C LEU A 103 -23.32 14.09 8.08
N LYS A 104 -24.11 15.13 8.39
CA LYS A 104 -25.43 14.95 9.01
C LYS A 104 -26.39 14.14 8.14
N GLY A 105 -26.28 14.28 6.81
CA GLY A 105 -27.06 13.49 5.85
C GLY A 105 -26.78 11.98 5.86
N LEU A 106 -25.67 11.53 6.48
CA LEU A 106 -25.36 10.11 6.65
C LEU A 106 -26.19 9.43 7.74
N GLU A 107 -26.76 10.20 8.68
CA GLU A 107 -27.55 9.66 9.79
C GLU A 107 -28.94 9.19 9.33
N ALA A 108 -29.48 9.83 8.28
CA ALA A 108 -30.78 9.49 7.72
C ALA A 108 -30.65 8.47 6.56
N PRO A 109 -31.34 7.30 6.62
CA PRO A 109 -31.19 6.23 5.64
C PRO A 109 -31.46 6.65 4.19
N HIS A 110 -32.46 7.51 3.97
CA HIS A 110 -32.87 7.96 2.64
C HIS A 110 -31.90 8.98 2.00
N SER A 111 -31.13 9.71 2.81
CA SER A 111 -30.14 10.69 2.33
C SER A 111 -28.69 10.19 2.36
N CYS A 112 -28.45 9.02 2.96
CA CYS A 112 -27.11 8.48 3.13
C CYS A 112 -26.41 8.25 1.77
N GLY A 113 -27.06 7.56 0.83
CA GLY A 113 -26.49 7.29 -0.49
C GLY A 113 -26.13 8.57 -1.25
N THR A 114 -27.05 9.53 -1.33
CA THR A 114 -26.80 10.80 -2.02
C THR A 114 -25.73 11.67 -1.35
N SER A 115 -25.59 11.55 -0.02
CA SER A 115 -24.52 12.25 0.72
C SER A 115 -23.17 11.62 0.47
N LEU A 116 -23.09 10.28 0.42
CA LEU A 116 -21.87 9.53 0.08
C LEU A 116 -21.39 9.83 -1.34
N GLU A 117 -22.28 9.79 -2.33
CA GLU A 117 -21.95 10.11 -3.73
C GLU A 117 -21.36 11.53 -3.86
N LYS A 118 -21.97 12.50 -3.16
CA LYS A 118 -21.46 13.89 -3.14
C LYS A 118 -20.11 14.00 -2.45
N LEU A 119 -19.91 13.32 -1.32
CA LEU A 119 -18.63 13.33 -0.60
C LEU A 119 -17.53 12.70 -1.47
N HIS A 120 -17.80 11.59 -2.14
CA HIS A 120 -16.84 10.95 -3.03
C HIS A 120 -16.52 11.81 -4.26
N ALA A 121 -17.52 12.44 -4.88
CA ALA A 121 -17.32 13.39 -5.96
C ALA A 121 -16.42 14.56 -5.52
N LEU A 122 -16.62 15.09 -4.31
CA LEU A 122 -15.78 16.14 -3.75
C LEU A 122 -14.35 15.66 -3.48
N ALA A 123 -14.17 14.46 -2.92
CA ALA A 123 -12.86 13.88 -2.66
C ALA A 123 -12.07 13.60 -3.95
N THR A 124 -12.76 13.28 -5.05
CA THR A 124 -12.12 12.98 -6.34
C THR A 124 -11.60 14.23 -7.05
N GLN A 125 -12.26 15.38 -6.86
CA GLN A 125 -11.98 16.60 -7.61
C GLN A 125 -10.57 17.16 -7.42
N ASN A 126 -10.09 17.34 -6.19
CA ASN A 126 -8.78 17.93 -5.94
C ASN A 126 -8.28 17.64 -4.51
N GLN A 127 -6.98 17.87 -4.30
CA GLN A 127 -6.31 17.64 -3.02
C GLN A 127 -6.81 18.57 -1.90
N ARG A 128 -7.21 19.80 -2.24
CA ARG A 128 -7.73 20.79 -1.29
C ARG A 128 -9.04 20.33 -0.64
N ASN A 129 -9.95 19.77 -1.42
CA ASN A 129 -11.19 19.18 -0.92
C ASN A 129 -10.87 18.06 0.06
N ARG A 130 -9.90 17.19 -0.25
CA ARG A 130 -9.50 16.09 0.64
C ARG A 130 -8.95 16.59 1.96
N THR A 131 -8.13 17.65 1.96
CA THR A 131 -7.65 18.27 3.20
C THR A 131 -8.80 18.85 4.02
N CYS A 132 -9.71 19.61 3.41
CA CYS A 132 -10.90 20.15 4.10
C CYS A 132 -11.79 19.04 4.67
N MET A 133 -12.00 17.95 3.91
CA MET A 133 -12.77 16.79 4.34
C MET A 133 -12.09 16.03 5.49
N ALA A 134 -10.76 15.92 5.47
CA ALA A 134 -10.00 15.30 6.55
C ALA A 134 -10.13 16.11 7.85
N GLU A 135 -9.96 17.43 7.79
CA GLU A 135 -10.15 18.36 8.92
C GLU A 135 -11.58 18.32 9.47
N ALA A 136 -12.58 18.15 8.60
CA ALA A 136 -13.98 17.99 8.98
C ALA A 136 -14.33 16.61 9.58
N GLY A 137 -13.38 15.67 9.65
CA GLY A 137 -13.59 14.35 10.25
C GLY A 137 -14.33 13.36 9.36
N VAL A 138 -14.33 13.54 8.04
CA VAL A 138 -15.04 12.65 7.10
C VAL A 138 -14.55 11.21 7.20
N ALA A 139 -13.24 10.97 7.32
CA ALA A 139 -12.69 9.62 7.45
C ALA A 139 -13.26 8.89 8.69
N LYS A 140 -13.40 9.58 9.83
CA LYS A 140 -14.01 9.02 11.04
C LYS A 140 -15.47 8.66 10.83
N ALA A 141 -16.21 9.51 10.12
CA ALA A 141 -17.60 9.23 9.79
C ALA A 141 -17.75 8.01 8.87
N MET A 142 -16.89 7.86 7.85
CA MET A 142 -16.91 6.70 6.96
C MET A 142 -16.59 5.39 7.70
N VAL A 143 -15.59 5.38 8.59
CA VAL A 143 -15.30 4.22 9.44
C VAL A 143 -16.50 3.84 10.30
N LYS A 144 -17.22 4.81 10.86
CA LYS A 144 -18.48 4.55 11.60
C LYS A 144 -19.56 3.95 10.70
N VAL A 145 -19.71 4.42 9.47
CA VAL A 145 -20.66 3.85 8.50
C VAL A 145 -20.31 2.39 8.20
N ILE A 146 -19.03 2.09 7.95
CA ILE A 146 -18.54 0.73 7.69
C ILE A 146 -18.81 -0.19 8.89
N ASN A 147 -18.41 0.24 10.09
CA ASN A 147 -18.59 -0.55 11.31
C ASN A 147 -20.08 -0.75 11.67
N LYS A 148 -20.94 0.23 11.38
CA LYS A 148 -22.39 0.09 11.58
C LYS A 148 -22.97 -0.97 10.65
N ASN A 149 -22.65 -0.92 9.36
CA ASN A 149 -23.11 -1.94 8.40
C ASN A 149 -22.62 -3.34 8.79
N PHE A 150 -21.37 -3.46 9.28
CA PHE A 150 -20.85 -4.71 9.85
C PHE A 150 -21.70 -5.23 11.02
N LYS A 151 -22.00 -4.37 12.01
CA LYS A 151 -22.79 -4.76 13.19
C LYS A 151 -24.23 -5.13 12.85
N ASP A 152 -24.82 -4.43 11.88
CA ASP A 152 -26.20 -4.66 11.43
C ASP A 152 -26.31 -5.87 10.48
N GLY A 153 -25.18 -6.49 10.09
CA GLY A 153 -25.14 -7.55 9.07
C GLY A 153 -25.66 -7.08 7.70
N ASN A 154 -25.70 -5.76 7.48
CA ASN A 154 -26.29 -5.16 6.29
C ASN A 154 -25.27 -5.18 5.15
N THR A 155 -25.64 -5.83 4.06
CA THR A 155 -24.80 -6.00 2.87
C THR A 155 -25.10 -4.96 1.80
N ASN A 156 -25.57 -3.76 2.19
CA ASN A 156 -25.76 -2.66 1.25
C ASN A 156 -24.40 -2.27 0.61
N THR A 157 -24.11 -2.93 -0.51
CA THR A 157 -22.81 -2.89 -1.17
C THR A 157 -22.48 -1.50 -1.64
N SER A 158 -23.45 -0.74 -2.16
CA SER A 158 -23.23 0.61 -2.70
C SER A 158 -22.71 1.59 -1.64
N SER A 159 -23.36 1.65 -0.48
CA SER A 159 -22.96 2.57 0.59
C SER A 159 -21.60 2.21 1.20
N VAL A 160 -21.33 0.92 1.37
CA VAL A 160 -20.04 0.44 1.91
C VAL A 160 -18.92 0.66 0.88
N GLU A 161 -19.18 0.39 -0.40
CA GLU A 161 -18.23 0.63 -1.50
C GLU A 161 -17.77 2.09 -1.50
N GLU A 162 -18.74 3.02 -1.46
CA GLU A 162 -18.44 4.45 -1.52
C GLU A 162 -17.70 4.93 -0.27
N ALA A 163 -18.07 4.41 0.91
CA ALA A 163 -17.36 4.71 2.14
C ALA A 163 -15.89 4.23 2.10
N LEU A 164 -15.63 3.01 1.58
CA LEU A 164 -14.27 2.48 1.43
C LEU A 164 -13.41 3.38 0.52
N ARG A 165 -13.97 3.81 -0.62
CA ARG A 165 -13.29 4.72 -1.56
C ARG A 165 -12.96 6.06 -0.94
N ILE A 166 -13.90 6.66 -0.22
CA ILE A 166 -13.67 7.94 0.46
C ILE A 166 -12.56 7.78 1.49
N VAL A 167 -12.55 6.71 2.30
CA VAL A 167 -11.46 6.48 3.27
C VAL A 167 -10.12 6.32 2.56
N HIS A 168 -10.08 5.56 1.45
CA HIS A 168 -8.87 5.38 0.66
C HIS A 168 -8.32 6.70 0.13
N LEU A 169 -9.18 7.55 -0.46
CA LEU A 169 -8.79 8.88 -0.96
C LEU A 169 -8.31 9.81 0.15
N LEU A 170 -8.85 9.67 1.36
CA LEU A 170 -8.52 10.51 2.51
C LEU A 170 -7.32 10.00 3.33
N TRP A 171 -6.85 8.76 3.10
CA TRP A 171 -5.88 8.09 3.97
C TRP A 171 -4.62 8.91 4.28
N ASN A 172 -4.05 9.58 3.27
CA ASN A 172 -2.80 10.34 3.39
C ASN A 172 -2.99 11.83 3.73
N ASN A 173 -4.23 12.29 4.00
CA ASN A 173 -4.54 13.72 4.05
C ASN A 173 -4.42 14.37 5.43
N HIS A 174 -4.19 13.61 6.51
CA HIS A 174 -3.90 14.14 7.84
C HIS A 174 -3.44 13.02 8.79
N SER A 175 -2.89 13.40 9.96
CA SER A 175 -2.53 12.48 11.07
C SER A 175 -3.74 11.75 11.71
N SER A 176 -4.94 11.89 11.15
CA SER A 176 -6.20 11.39 11.70
C SER A 176 -6.41 9.88 11.54
N MET A 177 -5.67 9.18 10.66
CA MET A 177 -5.90 7.74 10.43
C MET A 177 -5.34 6.86 11.56
N LYS A 178 -4.21 7.23 12.17
CA LYS A 178 -3.63 6.46 13.28
C LYS A 178 -4.57 6.35 14.49
N PRO A 179 -5.18 7.45 14.98
CA PRO A 179 -6.19 7.37 16.05
C PRO A 179 -7.41 6.52 15.68
N LEU A 180 -7.80 6.48 14.40
CA LEU A 180 -8.96 5.70 13.95
C LEU A 180 -8.72 4.19 14.02
N VAL A 181 -7.46 3.76 13.91
CA VAL A 181 -7.07 2.34 14.00
C VAL A 181 -6.66 1.96 15.41
N GLY A 182 -6.06 2.89 16.16
CA GLY A 182 -5.42 2.65 17.45
C GLY A 182 -6.36 2.38 18.64
N GLU A 183 -7.67 2.53 18.49
CA GLU A 183 -8.61 2.39 19.62
C GLU A 183 -9.43 1.08 19.60
N SER A 184 -9.62 0.41 18.45
CA SER A 184 -10.34 -0.87 18.44
C SER A 184 -10.04 -1.76 17.21
N LEU A 185 -10.13 -3.08 17.42
CA LEU A 185 -10.11 -4.09 16.35
C LEU A 185 -11.33 -4.01 15.42
N ASP A 186 -12.32 -3.17 15.73
CA ASP A 186 -13.61 -3.14 15.02
C ASP A 186 -13.44 -2.84 13.54
N PHE A 187 -12.53 -1.93 13.18
CA PHE A 187 -12.33 -1.57 11.78
C PHE A 187 -11.67 -2.71 11.00
N ILE A 188 -10.64 -3.36 11.58
CA ILE A 188 -10.00 -4.54 10.98
C ILE A 188 -11.02 -5.68 10.85
N ASN A 189 -11.82 -5.93 11.88
CA ASN A 189 -12.86 -6.95 11.88
C ASN A 189 -13.94 -6.67 10.83
N SER A 190 -14.35 -5.41 10.69
CA SER A 190 -15.33 -5.00 9.67
C SER A 190 -14.79 -5.21 8.26
N LEU A 191 -13.54 -4.82 7.98
CA LEU A 191 -12.90 -5.08 6.69
C LEU A 191 -12.74 -6.58 6.42
N THR A 192 -12.39 -7.35 7.44
CA THR A 192 -12.28 -8.82 7.33
C THR A 192 -13.61 -9.46 7.01
N TRP A 193 -14.69 -9.00 7.65
CA TRP A 193 -16.04 -9.46 7.36
C TRP A 193 -16.51 -9.11 5.95
N ILE A 194 -16.23 -7.88 5.47
CA ILE A 194 -16.51 -7.46 4.10
C ILE A 194 -15.80 -8.38 3.10
N LEU A 195 -14.51 -8.67 3.35
CA LEU A 195 -13.73 -9.58 2.52
C LEU A 195 -14.34 -10.99 2.54
N LYS A 196 -14.73 -11.48 3.72
CA LYS A 196 -15.35 -12.81 3.86
C LYS A 196 -16.62 -12.92 3.01
N HIS A 197 -17.56 -12.01 3.23
CA HIS A 197 -18.85 -12.02 2.55
C HIS A 197 -18.70 -11.92 1.02
N HIS A 198 -17.84 -11.02 0.53
CA HIS A 198 -17.72 -10.79 -0.91
C HIS A 198 -16.82 -11.79 -1.63
N LEU A 199 -15.94 -12.51 -0.92
CA LEU A 199 -15.26 -13.68 -1.48
C LEU A 199 -16.23 -14.85 -1.66
N ASP A 200 -17.23 -15.00 -0.80
CA ASP A 200 -18.31 -16.00 -0.93
C ASP A 200 -19.22 -15.67 -2.13
N ASP A 201 -19.66 -14.41 -2.24
CA ASP A 201 -20.56 -13.95 -3.31
C ASP A 201 -19.88 -13.68 -4.66
N ASN A 202 -18.56 -13.87 -4.76
CA ASN A 202 -17.76 -13.49 -5.93
C ASN A 202 -17.83 -11.99 -6.32
N ASN A 203 -18.11 -11.10 -5.37
CA ASN A 203 -18.06 -9.65 -5.61
C ASN A 203 -16.61 -9.14 -5.57
N ILE A 204 -15.88 -9.41 -6.65
CA ILE A 204 -14.45 -9.08 -6.83
C ILE A 204 -14.19 -7.57 -6.67
N LYS A 205 -15.13 -6.73 -7.10
CA LYS A 205 -15.03 -5.28 -7.03
C LYS A 205 -14.87 -4.82 -5.57
N MET A 206 -15.74 -5.28 -4.68
CA MET A 206 -15.67 -4.94 -3.25
C MET A 206 -14.37 -5.43 -2.60
N VAL A 207 -13.92 -6.64 -2.95
CA VAL A 207 -12.65 -7.19 -2.44
C VAL A 207 -11.46 -6.34 -2.88
N ASN A 208 -11.47 -5.86 -4.13
CA ASN A 208 -10.43 -5.00 -4.68
C ASN A 208 -10.39 -3.61 -4.00
N GLU A 209 -11.51 -3.11 -3.48
CA GLU A 209 -11.58 -1.84 -2.73
C GLU A 209 -11.18 -2.03 -1.24
N ALA A 210 -11.62 -3.13 -0.61
CA ALA A 210 -11.41 -3.37 0.81
C ALA A 210 -9.99 -3.82 1.16
N MET A 211 -9.37 -4.69 0.34
CA MET A 211 -8.06 -5.28 0.66
C MET A 211 -6.91 -4.24 0.71
N PRO A 212 -6.80 -3.28 -0.24
CA PRO A 212 -5.78 -2.23 -0.13
C PRO A 212 -5.97 -1.35 1.11
N LEU A 213 -7.22 -1.09 1.50
CA LEU A 213 -7.51 -0.34 2.73
C LEU A 213 -7.14 -1.14 3.98
N LEU A 214 -7.38 -2.45 3.99
CA LEU A 214 -6.91 -3.32 5.06
C LEU A 214 -5.38 -3.32 5.17
N LYS A 215 -4.67 -3.37 4.03
CA LYS A 215 -3.21 -3.24 4.00
C LYS A 215 -2.75 -1.95 4.68
N LEU A 216 -3.31 -0.81 4.27
CA LEU A 216 -2.98 0.49 4.88
C LEU A 216 -3.29 0.53 6.38
N THR A 217 -4.40 -0.09 6.79
CA THR A 217 -4.80 -0.21 8.20
C THR A 217 -3.79 -1.00 9.01
N ILE A 218 -3.30 -2.12 8.47
CA ILE A 218 -2.29 -2.94 9.11
C ILE A 218 -0.95 -2.20 9.20
N GLU A 219 -0.55 -1.43 8.18
CA GLU A 219 0.69 -0.61 8.16
C GLU A 219 0.77 0.39 9.31
N VAL A 220 -0.37 0.90 9.79
CA VAL A 220 -0.42 1.89 10.89
C VAL A 220 -0.80 1.29 12.24
N ALA A 221 -1.23 0.02 12.30
CA ALA A 221 -1.64 -0.64 13.52
C ALA A 221 -0.45 -0.97 14.43
N ASP A 222 -0.63 -0.83 15.75
CA ASP A 222 0.39 -1.20 16.72
C ASP A 222 0.51 -2.72 16.92
N SER A 223 1.60 -3.15 17.55
CA SER A 223 1.88 -4.57 17.79
C SER A 223 0.85 -5.27 18.69
N THR A 224 0.16 -4.54 19.57
CA THR A 224 -0.85 -5.14 20.46
C THR A 224 -2.11 -5.52 19.70
N LEU A 225 -2.59 -4.65 18.82
CA LEU A 225 -3.71 -4.92 17.91
C LEU A 225 -3.36 -6.07 16.96
N LEU A 226 -2.17 -6.03 16.36
CA LEU A 226 -1.71 -7.09 15.47
C LEU A 226 -1.61 -8.45 16.18
N GLY A 227 -1.25 -8.49 17.47
CA GLY A 227 -1.20 -9.73 18.26
C GLY A 227 -2.58 -10.39 18.51
N ASN A 228 -3.65 -9.59 18.43
CA ASN A 228 -5.03 -10.01 18.70
C ASN A 228 -5.79 -10.46 17.45
N LEU A 229 -5.16 -10.49 16.27
CA LEU A 229 -5.77 -10.99 15.04
C LEU A 229 -6.15 -12.48 15.18
N SER A 230 -7.36 -12.83 14.74
CA SER A 230 -7.91 -14.18 14.83
C SER A 230 -7.36 -15.12 13.74
N LEU A 231 -7.55 -16.43 13.89
CA LEU A 231 -7.23 -17.38 12.82
C LEU A 231 -8.08 -17.13 11.56
N GLU A 232 -9.36 -16.80 11.75
CA GLU A 232 -10.29 -16.49 10.65
C GLU A 232 -9.78 -15.34 9.79
N PHE A 233 -9.21 -14.29 10.39
CA PHE A 233 -8.55 -13.21 9.66
C PHE A 233 -7.53 -13.73 8.64
N PHE A 234 -6.64 -14.63 9.08
CA PHE A 234 -5.60 -15.19 8.22
C PHE A 234 -6.16 -16.15 7.16
N LYS A 235 -7.20 -16.92 7.48
CA LYS A 235 -7.91 -17.76 6.50
C LYS A 235 -8.47 -16.92 5.35
N GLU A 236 -9.06 -15.76 5.65
CA GLU A 236 -9.58 -14.87 4.61
C GLU A 236 -8.48 -14.29 3.71
N MET A 237 -7.31 -13.93 4.27
CA MET A 237 -6.17 -13.49 3.48
C MET A 237 -5.68 -14.60 2.53
N VAL A 238 -5.52 -15.83 3.05
CA VAL A 238 -5.09 -16.98 2.23
C VAL A 238 -6.13 -17.32 1.18
N ARG A 239 -7.42 -17.20 1.50
CA ARG A 239 -8.52 -17.40 0.54
C ARG A 239 -8.48 -16.39 -0.60
N ALA A 240 -8.17 -15.12 -0.31
CA ALA A 240 -7.96 -14.10 -1.33
C ALA A 240 -6.81 -14.47 -2.27
N LEU A 241 -5.68 -14.99 -1.76
CA LEU A 241 -4.55 -15.44 -2.60
C LEU A 241 -4.91 -16.57 -3.58
N ARG A 242 -5.91 -17.40 -3.25
CA ARG A 242 -6.39 -18.49 -4.14
C ARG A 242 -7.25 -17.98 -5.29
N LYS A 243 -7.84 -16.78 -5.16
CA LYS A 243 -8.86 -16.31 -6.07
C LYS A 243 -8.23 -15.61 -7.28
N ARG A 244 -8.03 -16.37 -8.36
CA ARG A 244 -7.41 -15.90 -9.62
C ARG A 244 -8.08 -14.69 -10.29
N ALA A 245 -9.35 -14.45 -10.01
CA ALA A 245 -10.10 -13.33 -10.59
C ALA A 245 -9.80 -11.98 -9.93
N LEU A 246 -9.08 -11.96 -8.80
CA LEU A 246 -8.69 -10.72 -8.12
C LEU A 246 -7.58 -9.99 -8.88
N SER A 247 -7.52 -8.67 -8.69
CA SER A 247 -6.45 -7.87 -9.29
C SER A 247 -5.08 -8.23 -8.70
N GLN A 248 -4.02 -8.06 -9.49
CA GLN A 248 -2.63 -8.25 -9.02
C GLN A 248 -2.31 -7.35 -7.82
N GLN A 249 -2.87 -6.14 -7.78
CA GLN A 249 -2.69 -5.20 -6.66
C GLN A 249 -3.35 -5.70 -5.37
N THR A 250 -4.51 -6.35 -5.48
CA THR A 250 -5.24 -6.97 -4.37
C THR A 250 -4.44 -8.13 -3.78
N ILE A 251 -3.90 -9.00 -4.65
CA ILE A 251 -3.05 -10.12 -4.22
C ILE A 251 -1.77 -9.61 -3.55
N LYS A 252 -1.10 -8.60 -4.12
CA LYS A 252 0.06 -7.94 -3.49
C LYS A 252 -0.29 -7.35 -2.12
N SER A 253 -1.46 -6.71 -2.00
CA SER A 253 -1.93 -6.15 -0.74
C SER A 253 -2.14 -7.23 0.34
N ALA A 254 -2.76 -8.36 -0.02
CA ALA A 254 -2.91 -9.50 0.88
C ALA A 254 -1.55 -10.08 1.32
N LEU A 255 -0.58 -10.20 0.41
CA LEU A 255 0.78 -10.63 0.75
C LEU A 255 1.46 -9.66 1.72
N HIS A 256 1.33 -8.34 1.51
CA HIS A 256 1.88 -7.34 2.43
C HIS A 256 1.27 -7.45 3.83
N VAL A 257 -0.05 -7.65 3.93
CA VAL A 257 -0.74 -7.89 5.22
C VAL A 257 -0.14 -9.11 5.93
N LEU A 258 0.01 -10.24 5.22
CA LEU A 258 0.57 -11.47 5.78
C LEU A 258 2.05 -11.30 6.17
N ILE A 259 2.85 -10.61 5.36
CA ILE A 259 4.27 -10.34 5.66
C ILE A 259 4.39 -9.52 6.95
N GLN A 260 3.65 -8.41 7.07
CA GLN A 260 3.76 -7.54 8.22
C GLN A 260 3.29 -8.21 9.51
N THR A 261 2.18 -8.95 9.44
CA THR A 261 1.63 -9.67 10.60
C THR A 261 2.48 -10.87 11.02
N SER A 262 3.18 -11.53 10.08
CA SER A 262 4.07 -12.69 10.33
C SER A 262 5.33 -12.39 11.15
N LEU A 263 5.64 -11.11 11.38
CA LEU A 263 6.73 -10.69 12.25
C LEU A 263 6.47 -11.10 13.72
N LEU A 264 5.19 -11.20 14.12
CA LEU A 264 4.79 -11.73 15.42
C LEU A 264 4.70 -13.26 15.37
N GLY A 265 5.40 -13.95 16.27
CA GLY A 265 5.46 -15.42 16.29
C GLY A 265 4.08 -16.10 16.38
N ARG A 266 3.17 -15.57 17.21
CA ARG A 266 1.80 -16.11 17.35
C ARG A 266 1.00 -16.03 16.05
N ASN A 267 1.16 -14.94 15.30
CA ASN A 267 0.50 -14.78 14.01
C ASN A 267 1.11 -15.67 12.96
N ARG A 268 2.44 -15.85 12.97
CA ARG A 268 3.12 -16.78 12.08
C ARG A 268 2.53 -18.20 12.14
N THR A 269 2.31 -18.74 13.34
CA THR A 269 1.67 -20.05 13.50
C THR A 269 0.25 -20.07 12.93
N ARG A 270 -0.56 -19.04 13.19
CA ARG A 270 -1.92 -18.93 12.62
C ARG A 270 -1.92 -18.80 11.10
N ILE A 271 -0.94 -18.11 10.50
CA ILE A 271 -0.81 -17.99 9.05
C ILE A 271 -0.50 -19.35 8.42
N VAL A 272 0.36 -20.16 9.06
CA VAL A 272 0.64 -21.53 8.63
C VAL A 272 -0.61 -22.41 8.77
N GLU A 273 -1.29 -22.33 9.92
CA GLU A 273 -2.55 -23.05 10.19
C GLU A 273 -3.64 -22.72 9.16
N ALA A 274 -3.69 -21.46 8.69
CA ALA A 274 -4.58 -21.01 7.63
C ALA A 274 -4.23 -21.57 6.22
N GLY A 275 -3.14 -22.33 6.07
CA GLY A 275 -2.77 -22.96 4.80
C GLY A 275 -1.87 -22.12 3.89
N ALA A 276 -1.25 -21.06 4.41
CA ALA A 276 -0.53 -20.08 3.59
C ALA A 276 0.66 -20.69 2.84
N VAL A 277 1.44 -21.60 3.45
CA VAL A 277 2.65 -22.15 2.79
C VAL A 277 2.29 -22.88 1.49
N THR A 278 1.26 -23.75 1.55
CA THR A 278 0.74 -24.45 0.38
C THR A 278 0.27 -23.44 -0.68
N GLN A 279 -0.53 -22.45 -0.28
CA GLN A 279 -1.07 -21.47 -1.23
C GLN A 279 0.02 -20.61 -1.90
N LEU A 280 1.11 -20.30 -1.19
CA LEU A 280 2.24 -19.55 -1.72
C LEU A 280 3.03 -20.35 -2.76
N ILE A 281 3.20 -21.66 -2.54
CA ILE A 281 3.85 -22.55 -3.51
C ILE A 281 2.99 -22.66 -4.77
N GLU A 282 1.68 -22.84 -4.62
CA GLU A 282 0.74 -22.86 -5.75
C GLU A 282 0.75 -21.55 -6.54
N LEU A 283 0.73 -20.41 -5.86
CA LEU A 283 0.83 -19.10 -6.52
C LEU A 283 2.14 -18.93 -7.30
N GLU A 284 3.24 -19.47 -6.79
CA GLU A 284 4.55 -19.42 -7.47
C GLU A 284 4.61 -20.33 -8.71
N LEU A 285 3.88 -21.46 -8.70
CA LEU A 285 3.75 -22.34 -9.86
C LEU A 285 3.02 -21.68 -11.03
N GLU A 286 2.17 -20.68 -10.76
CA GLU A 286 1.49 -19.86 -11.78
C GLU A 286 2.42 -18.88 -12.50
N LYS A 287 3.72 -18.87 -12.17
CA LYS A 287 4.76 -18.01 -12.77
C LYS A 287 4.44 -16.52 -12.65
N PRO A 288 4.32 -15.99 -11.42
CA PRO A 288 3.96 -14.60 -11.21
C PRO A 288 5.10 -13.64 -11.61
N GLU A 289 4.78 -12.34 -11.67
CA GLU A 289 5.76 -11.28 -11.95
C GLU A 289 6.86 -11.20 -10.88
N LYS A 290 8.01 -10.64 -11.25
CA LYS A 290 9.19 -10.49 -10.37
C LYS A 290 8.85 -9.98 -8.96
N ASN A 291 8.12 -8.87 -8.88
CA ASN A 291 7.76 -8.22 -7.60
C ASN A 291 6.85 -9.11 -6.73
N MET A 292 5.99 -9.92 -7.35
CA MET A 292 5.13 -10.86 -6.64
C MET A 292 5.95 -12.03 -6.10
N THR A 293 6.87 -12.61 -6.90
CA THR A 293 7.79 -13.66 -6.43
C THR A 293 8.66 -13.18 -5.27
N GLU A 294 9.12 -11.93 -5.28
CA GLU A 294 9.85 -11.34 -4.14
C GLU A 294 9.02 -11.35 -2.84
N LEU A 295 7.74 -10.97 -2.91
CA LEU A 295 6.83 -11.00 -1.77
C LEU A 295 6.54 -12.44 -1.30
N ILE A 296 6.29 -13.36 -2.23
CA ILE A 296 6.05 -14.77 -1.93
C ILE A 296 7.23 -15.37 -1.18
N PHE A 297 8.46 -15.16 -1.67
CA PHE A 297 9.66 -15.70 -1.04
C PHE A 297 9.96 -15.05 0.31
N ASN A 298 9.67 -13.76 0.47
CA ASN A 298 9.78 -13.09 1.76
C ASN A 298 8.85 -13.73 2.81
N LEU A 299 7.59 -13.96 2.44
CA LEU A 299 6.64 -14.61 3.34
C LEU A 299 7.00 -16.08 3.60
N LEU A 300 7.36 -16.85 2.57
CA LEU A 300 7.80 -18.25 2.74
C LEU A 300 8.98 -18.36 3.71
N ALA A 301 9.96 -17.47 3.62
CA ALA A 301 11.09 -17.43 4.55
C ALA A 301 10.64 -17.17 6.01
N HIS A 302 9.71 -16.25 6.22
CA HIS A 302 9.14 -16.02 7.55
C HIS A 302 8.41 -17.26 8.08
N LEU A 303 7.57 -17.90 7.26
CA LEU A 303 6.78 -19.06 7.68
C LEU A 303 7.66 -20.29 7.93
N CYS A 304 8.69 -20.54 7.11
CA CYS A 304 9.64 -21.64 7.34
C CYS A 304 10.53 -21.44 8.59
N SER A 305 10.45 -20.29 9.25
CA SER A 305 11.15 -20.07 10.52
C SER A 305 10.49 -20.81 11.70
N CYS A 306 9.24 -21.29 11.58
CA CYS A 306 8.62 -22.17 12.59
C CYS A 306 8.53 -23.64 12.11
N ALA A 307 8.36 -24.57 13.05
CA ALA A 307 8.34 -26.01 12.76
C ALA A 307 7.17 -26.40 11.82
N ASP A 308 5.96 -25.96 12.14
CA ASP A 308 4.76 -26.25 11.35
C ASP A 308 4.88 -25.74 9.91
N GLY A 309 5.50 -24.56 9.73
CA GLY A 309 5.72 -23.99 8.40
C GLY A 309 6.69 -24.81 7.57
N ARG A 310 7.75 -25.34 8.18
CA ARG A 310 8.68 -26.26 7.50
C ARG A 310 8.02 -27.59 7.16
N GLU A 311 7.24 -28.14 8.07
CA GLU A 311 6.50 -29.38 7.82
C GLU A 311 5.56 -29.21 6.62
N GLN A 312 4.76 -28.14 6.60
CA GLN A 312 3.85 -27.86 5.50
C GLN A 312 4.59 -27.61 4.17
N PHE A 313 5.75 -26.95 4.22
CA PHE A 313 6.59 -26.71 3.05
C PHE A 313 7.12 -28.01 2.44
N VAL A 314 7.70 -28.89 3.27
CA VAL A 314 8.25 -30.18 2.85
C VAL A 314 7.17 -31.15 2.40
N ARG A 315 5.99 -31.11 3.03
CA ARG A 315 4.85 -31.96 2.64
C ARG A 315 4.34 -31.63 1.23
N HIS A 316 4.59 -30.41 0.74
CA HIS A 316 4.17 -30.00 -0.59
C HIS A 316 5.14 -30.52 -1.66
N ALA A 317 4.64 -31.32 -2.61
CA ALA A 317 5.46 -31.98 -3.64
C ALA A 317 6.31 -31.03 -4.51
N ALA A 318 5.90 -29.77 -4.62
CA ALA A 318 6.64 -28.75 -5.36
C ALA A 318 7.51 -27.83 -4.48
N GLY A 319 7.48 -27.94 -3.15
CA GLY A 319 8.06 -26.94 -2.24
C GLY A 319 9.55 -26.69 -2.50
N ILE A 320 10.37 -27.73 -2.42
CA ILE A 320 11.82 -27.62 -2.67
C ILE A 320 12.09 -27.23 -4.14
N ALA A 321 11.29 -27.75 -5.06
CA ALA A 321 11.44 -27.51 -6.50
C ALA A 321 11.21 -26.04 -6.89
N VAL A 322 10.18 -25.37 -6.34
CA VAL A 322 9.94 -23.94 -6.63
C VAL A 322 11.07 -23.06 -6.13
N VAL A 323 11.60 -23.33 -4.93
CA VAL A 323 12.73 -22.57 -4.38
C VAL A 323 13.97 -22.78 -5.25
N SER A 324 14.32 -24.03 -5.57
CA SER A 324 15.44 -24.38 -6.45
C SER A 324 15.35 -23.67 -7.81
N LYS A 325 14.14 -23.67 -8.41
CA LYS A 325 13.92 -23.08 -9.72
C LYS A 325 14.16 -21.57 -9.75
N ARG A 326 13.94 -20.85 -8.65
CA ARG A 326 14.01 -19.37 -8.59
C ARG A 326 15.34 -18.81 -8.12
N VAL A 327 16.15 -19.59 -7.41
CA VAL A 327 17.52 -19.19 -7.02
C VAL A 327 18.33 -18.77 -8.26
N LEU A 328 18.92 -17.58 -8.17
CA LEU A 328 19.71 -16.85 -9.17
C LEU A 328 18.93 -16.47 -10.44
N ARG A 329 17.59 -16.38 -10.37
CA ARG A 329 16.74 -16.08 -11.56
C ARG A 329 15.76 -14.92 -11.40
N VAL A 330 15.61 -14.35 -10.20
CA VAL A 330 14.58 -13.33 -9.92
C VAL A 330 15.23 -12.04 -9.43
N SER A 331 15.82 -12.06 -8.24
CA SER A 331 16.57 -10.94 -7.66
C SER A 331 17.44 -11.40 -6.49
N ALA A 332 18.41 -10.57 -6.11
CA ALA A 332 19.25 -10.81 -4.95
C ALA A 332 18.43 -10.96 -3.64
N ALA A 333 17.31 -10.23 -3.52
CA ALA A 333 16.41 -10.35 -2.38
C ALA A 333 15.73 -11.72 -2.35
N THR A 334 15.25 -12.23 -3.50
CA THR A 334 14.71 -13.59 -3.60
C THR A 334 15.78 -14.63 -3.27
N ASP A 335 17.02 -14.45 -3.72
CA ASP A 335 18.12 -15.37 -3.45
C ASP A 335 18.44 -15.46 -1.96
N ASP A 336 18.49 -14.33 -1.25
CA ASP A 336 18.67 -14.30 0.20
C ASP A 336 17.59 -15.11 0.94
N ARG A 337 16.32 -14.88 0.58
CA ARG A 337 15.18 -15.58 1.17
C ARG A 337 15.15 -17.06 0.81
N ALA A 338 15.48 -17.41 -0.42
CA ALA A 338 15.54 -18.80 -0.88
C ALA A 338 16.63 -19.60 -0.15
N ILE A 339 17.82 -19.03 0.00
CA ILE A 339 18.91 -19.67 0.74
C ILE A 339 18.60 -19.75 2.23
N HIS A 340 17.90 -18.77 2.79
CA HIS A 340 17.37 -18.88 4.15
C HIS A 340 16.40 -20.07 4.29
N VAL A 341 15.44 -20.24 3.37
CA VAL A 341 14.53 -21.40 3.35
C VAL A 341 15.31 -22.71 3.28
N PHE A 342 16.27 -22.85 2.34
CA PHE A 342 17.10 -24.05 2.27
C PHE A 342 17.90 -24.30 3.54
N SER A 343 18.43 -23.26 4.18
CA SER A 343 19.18 -23.37 5.43
C SER A 343 18.33 -23.95 6.55
N VAL A 344 17.12 -23.41 6.77
CA VAL A 344 16.24 -23.89 7.86
C VAL A 344 15.68 -25.28 7.57
N ILE A 345 15.38 -25.62 6.31
CA ILE A 345 14.95 -26.97 5.94
C ILE A 345 16.08 -27.97 6.12
N ALA A 346 17.28 -27.68 5.60
CA ALA A 346 18.44 -28.56 5.71
C ALA A 346 18.88 -28.77 7.17
N LYS A 347 18.69 -27.78 8.04
CA LYS A 347 19.09 -27.86 9.45
C LYS A 347 18.05 -28.56 10.34
N PHE A 348 16.76 -28.30 10.11
CA PHE A 348 15.72 -28.69 11.07
C PHE A 348 14.66 -29.66 10.51
N SER A 349 14.71 -29.98 9.22
CA SER A 349 13.73 -30.85 8.54
C SER A 349 14.38 -31.83 7.56
N ALA A 350 15.67 -32.12 7.74
CA ALA A 350 16.44 -32.98 6.86
C ALA A 350 16.23 -34.48 7.15
N SER A 351 15.10 -35.03 6.71
CA SER A 351 14.96 -36.48 6.55
C SER A 351 15.73 -36.97 5.31
N ASN A 352 16.01 -38.27 5.24
CA ASN A 352 16.64 -38.88 4.06
C ASN A 352 15.85 -38.58 2.77
N THR A 353 14.52 -38.56 2.84
CA THR A 353 13.65 -38.24 1.71
C THR A 353 13.83 -36.80 1.25
N VAL A 354 13.86 -35.84 2.18
CA VAL A 354 14.06 -34.41 1.88
C VAL A 354 15.43 -34.16 1.27
N VAL A 355 16.49 -34.72 1.85
CA VAL A 355 17.88 -34.52 1.37
C VAL A 355 18.07 -35.10 -0.05
N LEU A 356 17.43 -36.25 -0.34
CA LEU A 356 17.42 -36.83 -1.69
C LEU A 356 16.54 -36.03 -2.65
N GLU A 357 15.42 -35.47 -2.21
CA GLU A 357 14.58 -34.60 -3.03
C GLU A 357 15.33 -33.31 -3.42
N MET A 358 15.99 -32.66 -2.46
CA MET A 358 16.86 -31.49 -2.71
C MET A 358 17.88 -31.78 -3.83
N LEU A 359 18.43 -33.00 -3.87
CA LEU A 359 19.29 -33.44 -4.94
C LEU A 359 18.55 -33.50 -6.29
N ARG A 360 17.44 -34.24 -6.33
CA ARG A 360 16.65 -34.51 -7.54
C ARG A 360 16.11 -33.25 -8.21
N VAL A 361 15.67 -32.28 -7.42
CA VAL A 361 15.10 -31.02 -7.94
C VAL A 361 16.15 -29.94 -8.20
N GLY A 362 17.44 -30.29 -8.12
CA GLY A 362 18.55 -29.42 -8.47
C GLY A 362 18.93 -28.38 -7.42
N ALA A 363 18.44 -28.47 -6.18
CA ALA A 363 18.79 -27.52 -5.12
C ALA A 363 20.29 -27.53 -4.81
N VAL A 364 20.91 -28.72 -4.83
CA VAL A 364 22.37 -28.86 -4.63
C VAL A 364 23.17 -28.15 -5.73
N SER A 365 22.76 -28.30 -6.99
CA SER A 365 23.39 -27.58 -8.11
C SER A 365 23.27 -26.07 -7.93
N LYS A 366 22.11 -25.59 -7.50
CA LYS A 366 21.87 -24.17 -7.21
C LYS A 366 22.71 -23.63 -6.06
N LEU A 367 22.90 -24.41 -4.99
CA LEU A 367 23.80 -24.03 -3.89
C LEU A 367 25.25 -23.90 -4.38
N CYS A 368 25.73 -24.81 -5.23
CA CYS A 368 27.05 -24.69 -5.85
C CYS A 368 27.15 -23.45 -6.76
N MET A 369 26.11 -23.16 -7.54
CA MET A 369 26.07 -21.95 -8.37
C MET A 369 26.13 -20.67 -7.52
N VAL A 370 25.44 -20.63 -6.37
CA VAL A 370 25.50 -19.48 -5.44
C VAL A 370 26.91 -19.23 -4.92
N MET A 371 27.69 -20.27 -4.64
CA MET A 371 29.10 -20.11 -4.24
C MET A 371 29.96 -19.43 -5.31
N GLN A 372 29.60 -19.61 -6.59
CA GLN A 372 30.34 -19.08 -7.75
C GLN A 372 29.77 -17.77 -8.29
N ALA A 373 28.52 -17.45 -7.96
CA ALA A 373 27.85 -16.24 -8.40
C ALA A 373 28.51 -15.00 -7.79
N ASP A 374 28.35 -13.86 -8.47
CA ASP A 374 28.68 -12.56 -7.89
C ASP A 374 27.55 -12.12 -6.94
N CYS A 375 27.65 -12.55 -5.69
CA CYS A 375 26.69 -12.28 -4.62
C CYS A 375 27.39 -12.07 -3.28
N ALA A 376 26.64 -11.61 -2.27
CA ALA A 376 27.17 -11.30 -0.96
C ALA A 376 27.89 -12.51 -0.31
N SER A 377 29.04 -12.27 0.32
CA SER A 377 29.88 -13.31 0.93
C SER A 377 29.12 -14.19 1.92
N TYR A 378 28.31 -13.59 2.79
CA TYR A 378 27.52 -14.33 3.78
C TYR A 378 26.54 -15.33 3.14
N LEU A 379 26.08 -15.07 1.91
CA LEU A 379 25.18 -15.97 1.18
C LEU A 379 25.94 -17.20 0.68
N LYS A 380 27.18 -16.99 0.20
CA LYS A 380 28.10 -18.07 -0.19
C LYS A 380 28.46 -18.95 0.99
N ASP A 381 28.70 -18.33 2.16
CA ASP A 381 29.01 -19.04 3.39
C ASP A 381 27.82 -19.91 3.85
N LYS A 382 26.59 -19.37 3.85
CA LYS A 382 25.38 -20.14 4.12
C LYS A 382 25.20 -21.31 3.15
N ALA A 383 25.42 -21.09 1.85
CA ALA A 383 25.32 -22.16 0.86
C ALA A 383 26.36 -23.27 1.10
N ARG A 384 27.61 -22.88 1.44
CA ARG A 384 28.68 -23.81 1.79
C ARG A 384 28.35 -24.63 3.03
N ASP A 385 27.77 -24.01 4.06
CA ASP A 385 27.38 -24.70 5.29
C ASP A 385 26.28 -25.74 5.05
N ILE A 386 25.29 -25.42 4.21
CA ILE A 386 24.25 -26.38 3.80
C ILE A 386 24.89 -27.58 3.09
N LEU A 387 25.79 -27.34 2.13
CA LEU A 387 26.51 -28.39 1.40
C LEU A 387 27.34 -29.29 2.32
N ARG A 388 28.03 -28.71 3.30
CA ARG A 388 28.82 -29.46 4.29
C ARG A 388 27.94 -30.35 5.16
N LEU A 389 26.79 -29.83 5.59
CA LEU A 389 25.87 -30.52 6.51
C LEU A 389 25.42 -31.89 5.96
N HIS A 390 25.20 -31.99 4.64
CA HIS A 390 24.71 -33.22 3.98
C HIS A 390 25.70 -33.83 2.98
N SER A 391 26.99 -33.49 3.11
CA SER A 391 28.07 -33.95 2.23
C SER A 391 28.09 -35.47 2.05
N LYS A 392 27.86 -36.26 3.10
CA LYS A 392 27.80 -37.73 3.02
C LYS A 392 26.81 -38.25 1.97
N VAL A 393 25.68 -37.55 1.78
CA VAL A 393 24.64 -37.92 0.81
C VAL A 393 24.93 -37.34 -0.57
N TRP A 394 25.55 -36.15 -0.63
CA TRP A 394 25.73 -35.41 -1.88
C TRP A 394 27.10 -35.59 -2.57
N ASN A 395 28.11 -36.11 -1.88
CA ASN A 395 29.51 -36.18 -2.37
C ASN A 395 29.70 -36.90 -3.71
N ASN A 396 28.83 -37.85 -4.06
CA ASN A 396 28.88 -38.58 -5.33
C ASN A 396 27.73 -38.19 -6.28
N SER A 397 27.13 -37.03 -6.07
CA SER A 397 25.98 -36.61 -6.86
C SER A 397 26.40 -36.17 -8.27
N PRO A 398 25.68 -36.61 -9.32
CA PRO A 398 25.89 -36.12 -10.68
C PRO A 398 25.61 -34.62 -10.81
N CYS A 399 24.92 -34.01 -9.84
CA CYS A 399 24.64 -32.57 -9.79
C CYS A 399 25.87 -31.74 -9.41
N ILE A 400 26.92 -32.34 -8.83
CA ILE A 400 28.18 -31.68 -8.53
C ILE A 400 29.15 -31.99 -9.68
N GLN A 401 29.07 -31.19 -10.74
CA GLN A 401 30.00 -31.35 -11.86
C GLN A 401 31.43 -31.05 -11.38
N LEU A 402 32.38 -31.93 -11.72
CA LEU A 402 33.78 -31.89 -11.25
C LEU A 402 34.45 -30.52 -11.40
N TYR A 403 34.09 -29.72 -12.42
CA TYR A 403 34.66 -28.39 -12.61
C TYR A 403 34.23 -27.37 -11.54
N LEU A 404 33.17 -27.64 -10.77
CA LEU A 404 32.73 -26.80 -9.66
C LEU A 404 33.72 -26.89 -8.48
N PHE A 405 34.50 -27.98 -8.37
CA PHE A 405 35.58 -28.14 -7.40
C PHE A 405 36.92 -27.55 -7.86
N THR A 406 37.12 -27.31 -9.16
CA THR A 406 38.44 -26.95 -9.71
C THR A 406 38.69 -25.44 -9.81
N ARG A 407 37.78 -24.58 -9.32
CA ARG A 407 37.95 -23.10 -9.35
C ARG A 407 38.45 -22.49 -8.04
N HIS A 408 38.69 -23.27 -6.99
CA HIS A 408 39.49 -22.83 -5.85
C HIS A 408 40.76 -23.67 -5.83
N GLN A 409 41.87 -23.02 -6.19
CA GLN A 409 43.22 -23.56 -6.00
C GLN A 409 43.43 -23.90 -4.52
N ARG A 410 44.22 -24.96 -4.32
CA ARG A 410 44.68 -25.49 -3.04
C ARG A 410 45.23 -24.42 -2.10
#